data_AF-A0A3C2E9T1-F1
#
_entry.id   AF-A0A3C2E9T1-F1
#
_cell.length_a   1.000
_cell.length_b   1.000
_cell.length_c   1.000
_cell.angle_alpha   90.00
_cell.angle_beta   90.00
_cell.angle_gamma   90.00
#
_symmetry.space_group_name_H-M   'P 1'
#
loop_
_entity.id
_entity.type
_entity.pdbx_description
1 polymer ?
#
loop_
_entity_poly.entity_id
_entity_poly.type
_entity_poly.pdbx_seq_one_letter_code
_entity_poly.pdbx_strand_id
1 'polypeptide(L)'
;MTDAPANGPRLTGNVPLYKEPVPLNKNDHRKLGLKAVDKPYEFVRETHFVPTVVGEFGVASAYYPIIFIGDRKMPAIVMGLQSRQ
;
A
#
# COMPACT_ATOMS: atom_id res chain seq x y z
N MET A 1 -4.65 20.25 -16.40
CA MET A 1 -3.79 19.43 -15.50
C MET A 1 -2.37 19.61 -15.98
N THR A 2 -1.51 20.26 -15.19
CA THR A 2 -0.13 20.57 -15.53
C THR A 2 0.74 19.35 -15.25
N ASP A 3 1.60 18.95 -16.19
CA ASP A 3 2.50 17.79 -16.04
C ASP A 3 3.56 18.04 -14.95
N ALA A 4 3.87 17.01 -14.15
CA ALA A 4 4.97 17.07 -13.19
C ALA A 4 6.33 17.01 -13.93
N PRO A 5 7.35 17.79 -13.55
CA PRO A 5 8.67 17.72 -14.17
C PRO A 5 9.30 16.33 -13.95
N ALA A 6 10.12 15.87 -14.90
CA ALA A 6 10.75 14.54 -14.89
C ALA A 6 11.61 14.25 -13.63
N ASN A 7 12.03 15.29 -12.90
CA ASN A 7 12.73 15.23 -11.62
C ASN A 7 11.93 15.93 -10.49
N GLY A 8 10.61 15.73 -10.46
CA GLY A 8 9.75 16.25 -9.39
C GLY A 8 10.13 15.69 -8.01
N PRO A 9 9.69 16.32 -6.92
CA PRO A 9 10.01 15.89 -5.56
C PRO A 9 9.68 14.41 -5.38
N ARG A 10 10.67 13.61 -4.98
CA ARG A 10 10.43 12.21 -4.58
C ARG A 10 9.60 12.24 -3.30
N LEU A 11 8.55 11.42 -3.24
CA LEU A 11 7.78 11.27 -2.00
C LEU A 11 8.74 10.83 -0.89
N THR A 12 8.79 11.60 0.19
CA THR A 12 9.58 11.26 1.38
C THR A 12 8.66 10.56 2.37
N GLY A 13 9.11 9.41 2.87
CA GLY A 13 8.34 8.58 3.81
C GLY A 13 8.08 7.16 3.30
N ASN A 14 7.46 6.35 4.15
CA ASN A 14 7.09 4.99 3.81
C ASN A 14 5.69 5.00 3.16
N VAL A 15 5.61 4.62 1.89
CA VAL A 15 4.33 4.46 1.19
C VAL A 15 4.06 2.96 1.09
N PRO A 16 3.11 2.40 1.87
CA PRO A 16 2.86 0.97 1.89
C PRO A 16 2.56 0.45 0.49
N LEU A 17 3.09 -0.73 0.15
CA LEU A 17 2.89 -1.44 -1.11
C LEU A 17 3.56 -0.83 -2.36
N TYR A 18 4.22 0.33 -2.25
CA TYR A 18 4.96 0.95 -3.35
C TYR A 18 6.47 0.86 -3.12
N LYS A 19 7.22 0.56 -4.17
CA LYS A 19 8.70 0.50 -4.12
C LYS A 19 9.35 1.83 -4.44
N GLU A 20 8.95 2.43 -5.57
CA GLU A 20 9.55 3.65 -6.11
C GLU A 20 8.45 4.59 -6.62
N PRO A 21 7.73 5.28 -5.72
CA PRO A 21 6.71 6.21 -6.15
C PRO A 21 7.35 7.41 -6.85
N VAL A 22 6.94 7.66 -8.09
CA VAL A 22 7.36 8.82 -8.90
C VAL A 22 6.15 9.67 -9.27
N PRO A 23 6.31 11.00 -9.43
CA PRO A 23 5.24 11.86 -9.92
C PRO A 23 4.72 11.42 -11.29
N LEU A 24 3.40 11.49 -11.48
CA LEU A 24 2.78 11.14 -12.75
C LEU A 24 3.09 12.21 -13.81
N ASN A 25 3.71 11.80 -14.91
CA ASN A 25 4.06 12.65 -16.05
C ASN A 25 3.50 12.03 -17.34
N LYS A 26 2.75 12.81 -18.12
CA LYS A 26 2.09 12.31 -19.34
C LYS A 26 3.08 11.78 -20.38
N ASN A 27 4.23 12.43 -20.58
CA ASN A 27 5.23 12.00 -21.56
C ASN A 27 5.92 10.70 -21.12
N ASP A 28 6.29 10.61 -19.84
CA ASP A 28 7.02 9.45 -19.30
C ASP A 28 6.10 8.22 -19.13
N HIS A 29 4.83 8.44 -18.80
CA HIS A 29 3.87 7.38 -18.50
C HIS A 29 2.95 7.05 -19.71
N ARG A 30 3.12 7.70 -20.87
CA ARG A 30 2.22 7.54 -22.05
C ARG A 30 2.06 6.10 -22.56
N LYS A 31 3.04 5.24 -22.28
CA LYS A 31 3.06 3.83 -22.73
C LYS A 31 2.63 2.86 -21.63
N LEU A 32 2.37 3.35 -20.42
CA LEU A 32 1.87 2.52 -19.33
C LEU A 32 0.36 2.31 -19.49
N GLY A 33 -0.08 1.11 -19.15
CA GLY A 33 -1.48 0.72 -19.23
C GLY A 33 -1.70 -0.53 -18.40
N LEU A 34 -2.97 -0.85 -18.16
CA LEU A 34 -3.33 -2.07 -17.46
C LEU A 34 -2.94 -3.28 -18.31
N LYS A 35 -2.24 -4.23 -17.69
CA LYS A 35 -1.92 -5.52 -18.30
C LYS A 35 -2.53 -6.60 -17.43
N ALA A 36 -3.17 -7.58 -18.08
CA ALA A 36 -3.49 -8.82 -17.40
C ALA A 36 -2.17 -9.51 -17.05
N VAL A 37 -2.01 -9.85 -15.79
CA VAL A 37 -0.86 -10.59 -15.27
C VAL A 37 -1.38 -11.84 -14.58
N ASP A 38 -0.64 -12.93 -14.64
CA ASP A 38 -1.09 -14.22 -14.11
C ASP A 38 -1.36 -14.18 -12.60
N LYS A 39 -0.63 -13.33 -11.87
CA LYS A 39 -0.73 -13.17 -10.41
C LYS A 39 -0.93 -11.70 -10.02
N PRO A 40 -2.15 -11.15 -10.14
CA PRO A 40 -2.42 -9.72 -9.94
C PRO A 40 -2.15 -9.22 -8.51
N TYR A 41 -2.14 -10.11 -7.52
CA TYR A 41 -1.95 -9.76 -6.11
C TYR A 41 -0.61 -10.24 -5.53
N GLU A 42 0.36 -10.66 -6.36
CA GLU A 42 1.66 -11.14 -5.86
C GLU A 42 2.45 -10.05 -5.12
N PHE A 43 2.20 -8.78 -5.43
CA PHE A 43 2.86 -7.64 -4.80
C PHE A 43 2.54 -7.50 -3.29
N VAL A 44 1.44 -8.08 -2.79
CA VAL A 44 1.10 -8.04 -1.35
C VAL A 44 1.63 -9.24 -0.57
N ARG A 45 2.25 -10.23 -1.23
CA ARG A 45 2.66 -11.52 -0.63
C ARG A 45 3.54 -11.36 0.62
N GLU A 46 4.41 -10.36 0.62
CA GLU A 46 5.38 -10.11 1.70
C GLU A 46 4.86 -9.10 2.74
N THR A 47 3.64 -8.59 2.56
CA THR A 47 3.05 -7.59 3.46
C THR A 47 2.28 -8.26 4.58
N HIS A 48 2.91 -8.35 5.75
CA HIS A 48 2.28 -8.94 6.95
C HIS A 48 1.41 -7.93 7.73
N PHE A 49 1.62 -6.63 7.51
CA PHE A 49 0.90 -5.57 8.21
C PHE A 49 0.46 -4.48 7.24
N VAL A 50 -0.80 -4.07 7.34
CA VAL A 50 -1.35 -2.96 6.55
C VAL A 50 -1.79 -1.85 7.50
N PRO A 51 -1.23 -0.63 7.41
CA PRO A 51 -1.72 0.50 8.17
C PRO A 51 -3.20 0.76 7.85
N THR A 52 -3.98 1.10 8.85
CA THR A 52 -5.43 1.34 8.70
C THR A 52 -5.84 2.61 9.43
N VAL A 53 -7.04 3.14 9.13
CA VAL A 53 -7.63 4.29 9.82
C VAL A 53 -8.93 3.91 10.52
N VAL A 54 -9.36 4.70 11.52
CA VAL A 54 -10.54 4.40 12.36
C VAL A 54 -11.81 4.14 11.53
N GLY A 55 -11.99 4.85 10.41
CA GLY A 55 -13.13 4.66 9.51
C GLY A 55 -13.21 3.27 8.87
N GLU A 56 -12.10 2.53 8.83
CA GLU A 56 -12.02 1.19 8.24
C GLU A 56 -12.24 0.09 9.28
N PHE A 57 -12.20 0.41 10.59
CA PHE A 57 -12.19 -0.60 11.66
C PHE A 57 -13.43 -1.48 11.67
N GLY A 58 -14.61 -0.92 11.39
CA GLY A 58 -15.86 -1.67 11.44
C GLY A 58 -15.84 -2.88 10.49
N VAL A 59 -15.38 -2.68 9.26
CA VAL A 59 -15.27 -3.77 8.28
C VAL A 59 -14.00 -4.59 8.53
N ALA A 60 -12.86 -3.95 8.79
CA ALA A 60 -11.59 -4.64 8.94
C ALA A 60 -11.57 -5.61 10.13
N SER A 61 -12.12 -5.19 11.29
CA SER A 61 -12.12 -6.00 12.52
C SER A 61 -12.93 -7.28 12.42
N ALA A 62 -13.88 -7.36 11.48
CA ALA A 62 -14.67 -8.56 11.25
C ALA A 62 -13.86 -9.70 10.60
N TYR A 63 -12.77 -9.37 9.90
CA TYR A 63 -11.97 -10.32 9.13
C TYR A 63 -10.53 -10.45 9.61
N TYR A 64 -10.00 -9.40 10.23
CA TYR A 64 -8.60 -9.32 10.60
C TYR A 64 -8.43 -8.69 11.98
N PRO A 65 -7.45 -9.15 12.78
CA PRO A 65 -7.14 -8.49 14.02
C PRO A 65 -6.43 -7.15 13.76
N ILE A 66 -6.84 -6.15 14.52
CA ILE A 66 -6.26 -4.81 14.52
C ILE A 66 -5.36 -4.69 15.75
N ILE A 67 -4.10 -4.33 15.53
CA ILE A 67 -3.10 -4.10 16.58
C ILE A 67 -2.61 -2.66 16.56
N PHE A 68 -2.03 -2.20 17.66
CA PHE A 68 -1.47 -0.86 17.79
C PHE A 68 0.04 -0.94 18.02
N ILE A 69 0.82 -0.49 17.05
CA ILE A 69 2.28 -0.66 17.02
C ILE A 69 2.98 0.62 17.46
N GLY A 70 4.05 0.45 18.26
CA GLY A 70 4.94 1.53 18.71
C GLY A 70 4.32 2.46 19.76
N ASP A 71 5.06 3.50 20.12
CA ASP A 71 4.66 4.45 21.17
C ASP A 71 3.48 5.31 20.76
N ARG A 72 3.41 5.66 19.46
CA ARG A 72 2.31 6.44 18.87
C ARG A 72 1.03 5.64 18.65
N LYS A 73 1.00 4.36 19.03
CA LYS A 73 -0.16 3.46 18.86
C LYS A 73 -0.73 3.53 17.45
N MET A 74 0.13 3.32 16.44
CA MET A 74 -0.32 3.33 15.06
C MET A 74 -1.14 2.07 14.80
N PRO A 75 -2.42 2.19 14.37
CA PRO A 75 -3.24 1.03 14.07
C PRO A 75 -2.77 0.33 12.80
N ALA A 76 -2.67 -0.99 12.87
CA ALA A 76 -2.29 -1.85 11.77
C ALA A 76 -3.11 -3.14 11.77
N ILE A 77 -3.51 -3.58 10.58
CA ILE A 77 -4.18 -4.86 10.35
C ILE A 77 -3.11 -5.94 10.20
N VAL A 78 -3.25 -7.06 10.90
CA VAL A 78 -2.36 -8.21 10.75
C VAL A 78 -2.90 -9.17 9.69
N MET A 79 -2.04 -9.49 8.73
CA MET A 79 -2.35 -10.35 7.59
C MET A 79 -1.54 -11.65 7.66
N GLY A 80 -2.03 -12.70 6.99
CA GLY A 80 -1.27 -13.95 6.86
C GLY A 80 -1.10 -14.73 8.16
N LEU A 81 -1.95 -14.46 9.18
CA LEU A 81 -2.01 -15.26 10.39
C LEU A 81 -2.43 -16.68 10.03
N GLN A 82 -1.51 -17.63 10.17
CA GLN A 82 -1.83 -19.05 10.15
C GLN A 82 -2.35 -19.42 11.54
N SER A 83 -3.60 -19.84 11.63
CA SER A 83 -4.07 -20.55 12.82
C SER A 83 -3.22 -21.80 12.94
N ARG A 84 -2.43 -21.89 14.01
CA ARG A 84 -1.60 -23.05 14.32
C ARG A 84 -2.48 -24.32 14.21
N GLN A 85 -2.15 -25.19 13.26
CA GLN A 85 -2.51 -26.62 13.34
C GLN A 85 -1.73 -27.23 14.50
#